data_AF-Q07VJ8-F1
#
_entry.id   AF-Q07VJ8-F1
#
_cell.length_a   1.000
_cell.length_b   1.000
_cell.length_c   1.000
_cell.angle_alpha   90.00
_cell.angle_beta   90.00
_cell.angle_gamma   90.00
#
_symmetry.space_group_name_H-M   'P 1'
#
loop_
_entity.id
_entity.type
_entity.pdbx_description
1 polymer ?
#
loop_
_entity_poly.entity_id
_entity_poly.type
_entity_poly.pdbx_seq_one_letter_code
_entity_poly.pdbx_strand_id
1 'polypeptide(L)'
;MQDAPEENREAWTGTERGAATEGDILENLRRAVEHAREQTVATGTDPCSSRLFAALADDRVQHHFVKHILSNEAFSRAYCLGNFIPEEDRLIFEFVCLPPKICLFPFKFLVRINVITEKVIDVIDPAPALLPVSEQVPGAMFRL
;
A
#
# COMPACT_ATOMS: atom_id res chain seq x y z
N MET A 1 -40.72 -14.82 -48.79
CA MET A 1 -39.69 -13.76 -48.78
C MET A 1 -40.05 -12.83 -47.65
N GLN A 2 -39.35 -12.95 -46.52
CA GLN A 2 -39.46 -12.08 -45.36
C GLN A 2 -38.04 -11.55 -45.12
N ASP A 3 -37.89 -10.24 -45.22
CA ASP A 3 -36.63 -9.53 -45.00
C ASP A 3 -36.18 -9.66 -43.54
N ALA A 4 -34.92 -10.02 -43.34
CA ALA A 4 -34.26 -10.00 -42.05
C ALA A 4 -33.68 -8.60 -41.78
N PRO A 5 -33.84 -8.03 -40.58
CA PRO A 5 -33.32 -6.69 -40.30
C PRO A 5 -31.82 -6.69 -40.01
N GLU A 6 -31.18 -5.80 -40.75
CA GLU A 6 -29.90 -5.09 -40.60
C GLU A 6 -29.26 -5.05 -39.20
N GLU A 7 -28.13 -5.73 -39.11
CA GLU A 7 -26.84 -5.32 -38.52
C GLU A 7 -26.84 -4.03 -37.66
N ASN A 8 -26.93 -4.19 -36.34
CA ASN A 8 -26.55 -3.16 -35.38
C ASN A 8 -25.18 -3.53 -34.77
N ARG A 9 -24.10 -3.27 -35.52
CA ARG A 9 -22.72 -3.33 -35.01
C ARG A 9 -22.40 -2.01 -34.31
N GLU A 10 -22.79 -1.91 -33.05
CA GLU A 10 -22.28 -0.86 -32.18
C GLU A 10 -20.76 -1.03 -32.03
N ALA A 11 -20.07 -0.02 -32.52
CA ALA A 11 -18.64 0.15 -32.40
C ALA A 11 -18.25 0.17 -30.91
N TRP A 12 -17.56 -0.86 -30.47
CA TRP A 12 -16.81 -0.85 -29.22
C TRP A 12 -15.67 0.15 -29.37
N THR A 13 -15.93 1.42 -29.04
CA THR A 13 -14.86 2.38 -28.81
C THR A 13 -14.16 1.97 -27.53
N GLY A 14 -13.05 1.25 -27.69
CA GLY A 14 -12.13 0.95 -26.61
C GLY A 14 -11.72 2.24 -25.94
N THR A 15 -12.16 2.44 -24.71
CA THR A 15 -11.61 3.46 -23.83
C THR A 15 -10.15 3.11 -23.59
N GLU A 16 -9.25 3.73 -24.35
CA GLU A 16 -7.82 3.78 -24.05
C GLU A 16 -7.67 4.46 -22.69
N ARG A 17 -7.69 3.67 -21.62
CA ARG A 17 -7.23 4.12 -20.30
C ARG A 17 -5.74 4.43 -20.46
N GLY A 18 -5.42 5.71 -20.64
CA GLY A 18 -4.05 6.20 -20.61
C GLY A 18 -3.34 5.60 -19.40
N ALA A 19 -2.13 5.09 -19.60
CA ALA A 19 -1.33 4.55 -18.52
C ALA A 19 -1.18 5.63 -17.43
N ALA A 20 -1.60 5.32 -16.21
CA ALA A 20 -1.48 6.25 -15.09
C ALA A 20 0.00 6.62 -14.90
N THR A 21 0.30 7.90 -14.79
CA THR A 21 1.67 8.35 -14.52
C THR A 21 2.00 8.14 -13.04
N GLU A 22 3.29 8.07 -12.69
CA GLU A 22 3.73 7.99 -11.29
C GLU A 22 3.14 9.13 -10.44
N GLY A 23 3.07 10.34 -11.00
CA GLY A 23 2.46 11.49 -10.34
C GLY A 23 0.97 11.31 -10.05
N ASP A 24 0.21 10.70 -10.97
CA ASP A 24 -1.21 10.42 -10.75
C ASP A 24 -1.41 9.39 -9.63
N ILE A 25 -0.53 8.38 -9.56
CA ILE A 25 -0.60 7.34 -8.53
C ILE A 25 -0.24 7.93 -7.15
N LEU A 26 0.81 8.75 -7.08
CA LEU A 26 1.20 9.43 -5.84
C LEU A 26 0.08 10.31 -5.31
N GLU A 27 -0.55 11.09 -6.18
CA GLU A 27 -1.67 11.95 -5.79
C GLU A 27 -2.89 11.14 -5.32
N ASN A 28 -3.23 10.06 -6.02
CA ASN A 28 -4.30 9.15 -5.58
C ASN A 28 -3.97 8.46 -4.25
N LEU A 29 -2.71 8.07 -4.03
CA LEU A 29 -2.26 7.49 -2.76
C LEU A 29 -2.43 8.49 -1.63
N ARG A 30 -2.01 9.76 -1.81
CA ARG A 30 -2.18 10.81 -0.80
C ARG A 30 -3.65 10.99 -0.42
N ARG A 31 -4.55 11.06 -1.40
CA ARG A 31 -5.99 11.16 -1.14
C ARG A 31 -6.53 9.94 -0.40
N ALA A 32 -6.09 8.74 -0.78
CA ALA A 32 -6.51 7.50 -0.13
C ALA A 32 -6.05 7.43 1.32
N VAL A 33 -4.82 7.88 1.61
CA VAL A 33 -4.25 7.94 2.97
C VAL A 33 -5.02 8.92 3.83
N GLU A 34 -5.29 10.14 3.34
CA GLU A 34 -6.08 11.12 4.09
C GLU A 34 -7.50 10.62 4.34
N HIS A 35 -8.15 10.02 3.34
CA HIS A 35 -9.49 9.45 3.52
C HIS A 35 -9.51 8.31 4.55
N ALA A 36 -8.53 7.40 4.49
CA ALA A 36 -8.41 6.32 5.47
C ALA A 36 -8.14 6.86 6.88
N ARG A 37 -7.31 7.89 7.00
CA ARG A 37 -7.02 8.56 8.27
C ARG A 37 -8.28 9.17 8.88
N GLU A 38 -9.08 9.90 8.10
CA GLU A 38 -10.35 10.48 8.54
C GLU A 38 -11.32 9.41 9.07
N GLN A 39 -11.44 8.28 8.37
CA GLN A 39 -12.28 7.16 8.80
C GLN A 39 -11.79 6.53 10.11
N THR A 40 -10.47 6.41 10.28
CA THR A 40 -9.88 5.73 11.44
C THR A 40 -9.90 6.61 12.71
N VAL A 41 -9.84 7.94 12.55
CA VAL A 41 -10.03 8.88 13.67
C VAL A 41 -11.45 8.75 14.24
N ALA A 42 -12.45 8.52 13.40
CA ALA A 42 -13.83 8.36 13.84
C ALA A 42 -14.09 7.09 14.66
N THR A 43 -13.28 6.03 14.46
CA THR A 43 -13.44 4.73 15.13
C THR A 43 -12.48 4.51 16.31
N GLY A 44 -11.58 5.46 16.57
CA GLY A 44 -10.48 5.31 17.50
C GLY A 44 -9.23 4.78 16.81
N THR A 45 -8.13 5.51 16.91
CA THR A 45 -6.86 5.18 16.26
C THR A 45 -5.93 4.52 17.28
N ASP A 46 -5.58 3.25 17.07
CA ASP A 46 -4.54 2.61 17.88
C ASP A 46 -3.14 3.13 17.49
N PRO A 47 -2.12 2.96 18.35
CA PRO A 47 -0.79 3.50 18.11
C PRO A 47 -0.13 3.01 16.83
N CYS A 48 -0.42 1.79 16.37
CA CYS A 48 0.13 1.25 15.13
C CYS A 48 -0.47 1.98 13.92
N SER A 49 -1.79 2.17 13.93
CA SER A 49 -2.51 2.91 12.88
C SER A 49 -1.99 4.34 12.72
N SER A 50 -1.77 5.06 13.82
CA SER A 50 -1.20 6.43 13.76
C SER A 50 0.16 6.44 13.06
N ARG A 51 1.04 5.50 13.43
CA ARG A 51 2.38 5.36 12.84
C ARG A 51 2.34 4.95 11.38
N LEU A 52 1.40 4.09 10.98
CA LEU A 52 1.18 3.70 9.59
C LEU A 52 0.78 4.91 8.73
N PHE A 53 -0.14 5.74 9.20
CA PHE A 53 -0.52 6.97 8.49
C PHE A 53 0.62 7.98 8.43
N ALA A 54 1.36 8.16 9.54
CA ALA A 54 2.54 9.02 9.57
C ALA A 54 3.61 8.56 8.58
N ALA A 55 3.86 7.25 8.49
CA ALA A 55 4.78 6.68 7.51
C ALA A 55 4.28 6.87 6.07
N LEU A 56 2.99 6.62 5.80
CA LEU A 56 2.40 6.81 4.47
C LEU A 56 2.35 8.28 4.04
N ALA A 57 2.44 9.23 4.96
CA ALA A 57 2.58 10.66 4.66
C ALA A 57 4.01 11.06 4.25
N ASP A 58 5.03 10.24 4.53
CA ASP A 58 6.42 10.51 4.13
C ASP A 58 6.61 10.22 2.63
N ASP A 59 7.14 11.19 1.89
CA ASP A 59 7.33 11.08 0.45
C ASP A 59 8.21 9.88 0.07
N ARG A 60 9.23 9.52 0.86
CA ARG A 60 10.09 8.37 0.54
C ARG A 60 9.29 7.07 0.57
N VAL A 61 8.44 6.91 1.58
CA VAL A 61 7.57 5.74 1.71
C VAL A 61 6.59 5.68 0.54
N GLN A 62 6.00 6.81 0.14
CA GLN A 62 5.10 6.88 -1.01
C GLN A 62 5.80 6.46 -2.31
N HIS A 63 7.03 6.89 -2.56
CA HIS A 63 7.78 6.48 -3.75
C HIS A 63 8.06 4.97 -3.76
N HIS A 64 8.46 4.38 -2.64
CA HIS A 64 8.64 2.93 -2.53
C HIS A 64 7.31 2.19 -2.75
N PHE A 65 6.22 2.68 -2.15
CA PHE A 65 4.89 2.11 -2.35
C PHE A 65 4.49 2.12 -3.83
N VAL A 66 4.61 3.27 -4.50
CA VAL A 66 4.25 3.42 -5.92
C VAL A 66 5.15 2.60 -6.83
N LYS A 67 6.44 2.48 -6.53
CA LYS A 67 7.36 1.59 -7.24
C LYS A 67 6.86 0.14 -7.26
N HIS A 68 6.29 -0.37 -6.16
CA HIS A 68 5.69 -1.71 -6.13
C HIS A 68 4.42 -1.80 -7.00
N ILE A 69 3.54 -0.80 -6.94
CA ILE A 69 2.34 -0.76 -7.80
C ILE A 69 2.72 -0.75 -9.29
N LEU A 70 3.68 0.09 -9.68
CA LEU A 70 4.22 0.17 -11.04
C LEU A 70 4.93 -1.13 -11.47
N SER A 71 5.41 -1.92 -10.51
CA SER A 71 6.02 -3.24 -10.74
C SER A 71 5.00 -4.37 -10.93
N ASN A 72 3.70 -4.05 -11.03
CA ASN A 72 2.59 -5.00 -11.14
C ASN A 72 2.41 -5.85 -9.86
N GLU A 73 2.55 -5.20 -8.72
CA GLU A 73 2.33 -5.78 -7.40
C GLU A 73 1.17 -5.05 -6.71
N ALA A 74 0.32 -5.79 -6.02
CA ALA A 74 -0.81 -5.25 -5.29
C ALA A 74 -0.47 -5.20 -3.81
N PHE A 75 -0.78 -4.07 -3.17
CA PHE A 75 -0.74 -3.96 -1.72
C PHE A 75 -1.67 -4.99 -1.08
N SER A 76 -1.17 -5.73 -0.11
CA SER A 76 -1.92 -6.75 0.60
C SER A 76 -2.29 -6.31 2.02
N ARG A 77 -1.30 -5.84 2.78
CA ARG A 77 -1.49 -5.36 4.16
C ARG A 77 -0.29 -4.57 4.64
N ALA A 78 -0.50 -3.79 5.68
CA ALA A 78 0.57 -3.19 6.47
C ALA A 78 0.36 -3.47 7.96
N TYR A 79 1.45 -3.61 8.71
CA TYR A 79 1.40 -3.90 10.14
C TYR A 79 2.69 -3.49 10.86
N CYS A 80 2.58 -3.24 12.16
CA CYS A 80 3.71 -2.98 13.03
C CYS A 80 4.31 -4.30 13.55
N LEU A 81 5.64 -4.39 13.55
CA LEU A 81 6.38 -5.47 14.19
C LEU A 81 6.65 -5.22 15.67
N GLY A 82 6.41 -3.99 16.14
CA GLY A 82 6.69 -3.57 17.50
C GLY A 82 8.12 -3.09 17.70
N ASN A 83 8.31 -2.45 18.86
CA ASN A 83 9.51 -1.73 19.22
C ASN A 83 10.58 -2.70 19.75
N PHE A 84 11.66 -2.90 19.00
CA PHE A 84 12.87 -3.54 19.51
C PHE A 84 13.78 -2.53 20.23
N ILE A 85 13.67 -1.26 19.83
CA ILE A 85 14.30 -0.09 20.42
C ILE A 85 13.14 0.80 20.88
N PRO A 86 13.10 1.27 22.15
CA PRO A 86 11.92 1.95 22.69
C PRO A 86 11.41 3.13 21.84
N GLU A 87 12.35 3.88 21.26
CA GLU A 87 12.09 5.09 20.47
C GLU A 87 11.78 4.81 18.99
N GLU A 88 11.83 3.55 18.57
CA GLU A 88 11.64 3.16 17.18
C GLU A 88 10.57 2.07 17.02
N ASP A 89 9.76 2.21 15.99
CA ASP A 89 8.88 1.14 15.53
C ASP A 89 9.22 0.75 14.10
N ARG A 90 8.82 -0.46 13.75
CA ARG A 90 9.11 -1.11 12.48
C ARG A 90 7.80 -1.48 11.82
N LEU A 91 7.54 -0.85 10.68
CA LEU A 91 6.34 -1.05 9.91
C LEU A 91 6.68 -1.87 8.67
N ILE A 92 5.88 -2.91 8.40
CA ILE A 92 6.01 -3.72 7.20
C ILE A 92 4.85 -3.41 6.27
N PHE A 93 5.18 -3.17 5.00
CA PHE A 93 4.21 -3.10 3.90
C PHE A 93 4.41 -4.33 3.04
N GLU A 94 3.36 -5.14 2.87
CA GLU A 94 3.39 -6.37 2.08
C GLU A 94 2.64 -6.21 0.77
N PHE A 95 3.24 -6.73 -0.29
CA PHE A 95 2.72 -6.75 -1.64
C PHE A 95 2.68 -8.17 -2.19
N VAL A 96 1.66 -8.45 -2.99
CA VAL A 96 1.49 -9.71 -3.71
C VAL A 96 1.56 -9.46 -5.20
N CYS A 97 2.09 -10.41 -5.95
CA CYS A 97 2.19 -10.26 -7.40
C CYS A 97 0.83 -10.42 -8.06
N LEU A 98 0.54 -9.52 -8.99
CA LEU A 98 -0.63 -9.65 -9.86
C LEU A 98 -0.26 -10.51 -11.08
N PRO A 99 -1.21 -11.30 -11.61
CA PRO A 99 -1.03 -11.98 -12.88
C PRO A 99 -0.54 -11.01 -13.97
N PRO A 100 0.36 -11.42 -14.88
CA PRO A 100 0.86 -12.78 -15.09
C PRO A 100 2.07 -13.15 -14.20
N LYS A 101 2.56 -12.26 -13.34
CA LYS A 101 3.68 -12.56 -12.44
C LYS A 101 3.21 -13.50 -11.33
N ILE A 102 3.98 -14.56 -11.08
CA ILE A 102 3.78 -15.46 -9.95
C ILE A 102 4.96 -15.27 -9.00
N CYS A 103 4.67 -15.00 -7.72
CA CYS A 103 5.68 -14.82 -6.69
C CYS A 103 5.46 -15.85 -5.59
N LEU A 104 6.52 -16.59 -5.26
CA LEU A 104 6.48 -17.63 -4.22
C LEU A 104 6.36 -17.03 -2.81
N PHE A 105 6.83 -15.80 -2.64
CA PHE A 105 6.79 -15.07 -1.38
C PHE A 105 6.30 -13.64 -1.62
N PRO A 106 5.52 -13.05 -0.70
CA PRO A 106 5.14 -11.65 -0.77
C PRO A 106 6.37 -10.74 -0.76
N PHE A 107 6.36 -9.71 -1.60
CA PHE A 107 7.35 -8.64 -1.52
C PHE A 107 7.04 -7.74 -0.33
N LYS A 108 8.09 -7.25 0.32
CA LYS A 108 7.96 -6.43 1.51
C LYS A 108 9.00 -5.33 1.48
N PHE A 109 8.63 -4.15 1.97
CA PHE A 109 9.61 -3.18 2.44
C PHE A 109 9.32 -2.83 3.90
N LEU A 110 10.40 -2.47 4.61
CA LEU A 110 10.40 -2.12 6.02
C LEU A 110 10.57 -0.60 6.15
N VAL A 111 9.78 0.02 7.01
CA VAL A 111 9.94 1.42 7.39
C VAL A 111 10.28 1.47 8.87
N ARG A 112 11.37 2.14 9.24
CA ARG A 112 11.61 2.50 10.64
C ARG A 112 11.11 3.90 10.88
N ILE A 113 10.34 4.06 11.95
CA ILE A 113 9.75 5.34 12.35
C ILE A 113 10.12 5.63 13.79
N ASN A 114 10.45 6.89 14.08
CA ASN A 114 10.65 7.33 15.44
C ASN A 114 9.28 7.53 16.11
N VAL A 115 8.99 6.80 17.18
CA VAL A 115 7.64 6.77 17.78
C VAL A 115 7.25 8.07 18.49
N ILE A 116 8.23 8.90 18.87
CA ILE A 116 8.00 10.16 19.57
C ILE A 116 7.72 11.28 18.56
N THR A 117 8.52 11.35 17.50
CA THR A 117 8.44 12.41 16.49
C THR A 117 7.54 12.05 15.31
N GLU A 118 7.13 10.78 15.21
CA GLU A 118 6.41 10.20 14.06
C GLU A 118 7.11 10.42 12.72
N LYS A 119 8.44 10.63 12.73
CA LYS A 119 9.24 10.82 11.53
C LYS A 119 9.85 9.52 11.07
N VAL A 120 9.79 9.27 9.76
CA VAL A 120 10.47 8.13 9.14
C VAL A 120 11.99 8.31 9.25
N ILE A 121 12.63 7.30 9.83
CA ILE A 121 14.08 7.20 9.99
C ILE A 121 14.67 6.70 8.68
N ASP A 122 14.23 5.51 8.24
CA ASP A 122 14.69 4.86 7.01
C ASP A 122 13.57 4.05 6.34
N VAL A 123 13.82 3.72 5.06
CA VAL A 123 13.01 2.79 4.27
C VAL A 123 13.96 1.75 3.68
N ILE A 124 13.70 0.48 3.94
CA ILE A 124 14.52 -0.66 3.54
C ILE A 124 13.69 -1.52 2.59
N ASP A 125 14.02 -1.46 1.31
CA ASP A 125 13.35 -2.15 0.21
C ASP A 125 14.40 -2.89 -0.68
N PRO A 126 14.42 -4.23 -0.69
CA PRO A 126 13.47 -5.12 -0.02
C PRO A 126 13.74 -5.24 1.49
N ALA A 127 12.69 -5.53 2.26
CA ALA A 127 12.84 -5.81 3.69
C ALA A 127 13.77 -7.03 3.91
N PRO A 128 14.56 -7.05 5.00
CA PRO A 128 15.39 -8.20 5.34
C PRO A 128 14.56 -9.48 5.46
N ALA A 129 15.11 -10.61 4.99
CA ALA A 129 14.42 -11.90 5.00
C ALA A 129 14.09 -12.41 6.42
N LEU A 130 14.94 -12.05 7.40
CA LEU A 130 14.75 -12.36 8.81
C LEU A 130 14.40 -11.07 9.55
N LEU A 131 13.12 -10.89 9.83
CA LEU A 131 12.64 -9.86 10.73
C LEU A 131 12.38 -10.52 12.08
N PRO A 132 13.09 -10.14 13.16
CA PRO A 132 12.78 -10.66 14.48
C PRO A 132 11.42 -10.11 14.89
N VAL A 133 10.40 -10.98 14.77
CA VAL A 133 9.05 -10.74 15.28
C VAL A 133 9.14 -10.95 16.78
N SER A 134 9.08 -9.89 17.59
CA SER A 134 8.81 -10.09 19.01
C SER A 134 7.37 -10.59 19.11
N GLU A 135 7.16 -11.67 19.84
CA GLU A 135 5.88 -12.37 19.99
C GLU A 135 4.67 -11.43 20.07
N GLN A 136 3.72 -11.68 19.15
CA GLN A 136 2.28 -11.37 19.22
C GLN A 136 1.88 -10.17 20.08
N VAL A 137 1.86 -8.98 19.48
CA VAL A 137 0.88 -7.97 19.90
C VAL A 137 -0.36 -8.16 19.01
N PRO A 138 -1.57 -8.41 19.57
CA PRO A 138 -2.79 -8.36 18.78
C PRO A 138 -2.99 -6.91 18.32
N GLY A 139 -2.60 -6.62 17.07
CA GLY A 139 -2.66 -5.30 16.47
C GLY A 139 -3.30 -5.37 15.09
N ALA A 140 -4.09 -4.34 14.77
CA ALA A 140 -4.98 -4.26 13.61
C ALA A 140 -4.27 -4.64 12.29
N MET A 141 -4.80 -5.66 11.62
CA MET A 141 -4.47 -5.91 10.22
C MET A 141 -5.29 -4.96 9.35
N PHE A 142 -4.62 -4.06 8.65
CA PHE A 142 -5.25 -3.29 7.58
C PHE A 142 -5.36 -4.16 6.33
N ARG A 143 -6.59 -4.40 5.89
CA ARG A 143 -6.92 -4.87 4.54
C ARG A 143 -7.67 -3.73 3.86
N LEU A 144 -7.11 -3.23 2.76
CA LEU A 144 -7.83 -2.34 1.83
C LEU A 144 -8.86 -3.16 1.05
#